data_AF-U3UB38-F1
#
_entry.id   AF-U3UB38-F1
#
_cell.length_a   1.000
_cell.length_b   1.000
_cell.length_c   1.000
_cell.angle_alpha   90.00
_cell.angle_beta   90.00
_cell.angle_gamma   90.00
#
_symmetry.space_group_name_H-M   'P 1'
#
loop_
_entity.id
_entity.type
_entity.pdbx_description
1 polymer ?
#
loop_
_entity_poly.entity_id
_entity_poly.type
_entity_poly.pdbx_seq_one_letter_code
_entity_poly.pdbx_strand_id
1 'polypeptide(L)'
;MLYLGLLARETHRLVVPYDGYWDAAQFQLGYERFGYQVLLYRSRIDEDAGAVRASYRLLRARLMQMSETPQLVDGHEALLNRQREILRQLQTALDSIQSDVARIQDEHPHTMRVIGVLRQNAPVVAELASGRRLMDVAEREAIVRDFEAKHRYLILGGVLLGLLFAAATILLLLNGYRRTKLIEQQRAVLAAEYQATRAAREAGVAKDIFLGMISHELRTPLHAIVSSVELLSLNLHGDAARKIIQRLEAGARHLEAQMRDLTDYARLGAGKLELRMAVFDPVG
;
A
#
# COMPACT_ATOMS: atom_id res chain seq x y z
N MET A 1 -13.76 3.13 13.35
CA MET A 1 -13.70 4.06 14.50
C MET A 1 -12.28 4.59 14.73
N LEU A 2 -11.57 5.08 13.69
CA LEU A 2 -10.21 5.63 13.87
C LEU A 2 -9.75 6.61 12.76
N TYR A 3 -10.67 7.18 11.97
CA TYR A 3 -10.33 8.14 10.91
C TYR A 3 -11.02 9.52 11.06
N LEU A 4 -11.81 9.75 12.12
CA LEU A 4 -12.51 11.03 12.32
C LEU A 4 -11.73 12.05 13.19
N GLY A 5 -10.57 11.67 13.75
CA GLY A 5 -9.83 12.50 14.71
C GLY A 5 -8.78 13.45 14.12
N LEU A 6 -8.38 13.26 12.85
CA LEU A 6 -7.27 14.00 12.24
C LEU A 6 -7.70 15.19 11.37
N LEU A 7 -8.99 15.32 11.03
CA LEU A 7 -9.52 16.44 10.23
C LEU A 7 -10.12 17.58 11.07
N ALA A 8 -10.15 17.46 12.40
CA ALA A 8 -10.86 18.40 13.27
C ALA A 8 -9.96 19.42 14.01
N ARG A 9 -8.64 19.45 13.76
CA ARG A 9 -7.70 20.28 14.54
C ARG A 9 -6.99 21.42 13.82
N GLU A 10 -7.22 21.64 12.53
CA GLU A 10 -6.54 22.71 11.77
C GLU A 10 -7.47 23.80 11.18
N THR A 11 -8.70 23.96 11.69
CA THR A 11 -9.59 25.06 11.28
C THR A 11 -9.65 26.21 12.27
N HIS A 12 -8.64 26.34 13.15
CA HIS A 12 -8.55 27.48 14.05
C HIS A 12 -7.43 28.44 13.65
N ARG A 13 -7.87 29.60 13.17
CA ARG A 13 -7.14 30.88 13.02
C ARG A 13 -6.14 30.98 11.87
N LEU A 14 -6.68 31.12 10.66
CA LEU A 14 -6.06 31.93 9.61
C LEU A 14 -7.02 33.04 9.16
N VAL A 15 -7.66 33.70 10.12
CA VAL A 15 -8.21 35.04 9.87
C VAL A 15 -7.06 36.00 10.11
N VAL A 16 -6.22 36.15 9.10
CA VAL A 16 -5.26 37.26 9.04
C VAL A 16 -6.11 38.55 9.06
N PRO A 17 -5.86 39.50 9.99
CA PRO A 17 -6.67 40.70 10.07
C PRO A 17 -6.59 41.46 8.75
N TYR A 18 -7.73 41.56 8.06
CA TYR A 18 -7.89 42.26 6.79
C TYR A 18 -7.71 43.79 6.96
N ASP A 19 -7.76 44.28 8.20
CA ASP A 19 -7.91 45.71 8.54
C ASP A 19 -6.65 46.57 8.28
N GLY A 20 -5.44 46.02 8.45
CA GLY A 20 -4.21 46.83 8.38
C GLY A 20 -3.87 47.43 7.00
N TYR A 21 -4.33 46.83 5.90
CA TYR A 21 -4.11 47.37 4.53
C TYR A 21 -4.97 48.60 4.26
N TRP A 22 -6.25 48.50 4.64
CA TRP A 22 -7.20 49.57 4.43
C TRP A 22 -6.76 50.81 5.19
N ASP A 23 -6.29 50.64 6.42
CA ASP A 23 -5.87 51.77 7.26
C ASP A 23 -4.65 52.53 6.70
N ALA A 24 -3.65 51.84 6.16
CA ALA A 24 -2.48 52.47 5.55
C ALA A 24 -2.79 53.20 4.24
N ALA A 25 -3.59 52.60 3.36
CA ALA A 25 -4.04 53.24 2.11
C ALA A 25 -4.95 54.44 2.41
N GLN A 26 -5.87 54.30 3.38
CA GLN A 26 -6.71 55.38 3.85
C GLN A 26 -5.89 56.51 4.49
N PHE A 27 -4.83 56.19 5.23
CA PHE A 27 -3.93 57.20 5.77
C PHE A 27 -3.20 57.96 4.66
N GLN A 28 -2.67 57.28 3.64
CA GLN A 28 -2.05 57.93 2.49
C GLN A 28 -3.02 58.89 1.77
N LEU A 29 -4.24 58.43 1.49
CA LEU A 29 -5.28 59.27 0.87
C LEU A 29 -5.63 60.49 1.74
N GLY A 30 -5.69 60.31 3.06
CA GLY A 30 -5.88 61.41 4.01
C GLY A 30 -4.71 62.40 4.01
N TYR A 31 -3.49 61.89 3.88
CA TYR A 31 -2.25 62.67 3.86
C TYR A 31 -2.16 63.56 2.61
N GLU A 32 -2.44 62.98 1.44
CA GLU A 32 -2.49 63.70 0.17
C GLU A 32 -3.62 64.74 0.17
N ARG A 33 -4.81 64.38 0.68
CA ARG A 33 -5.95 65.30 0.79
C ARG A 33 -5.62 66.51 1.68
N PHE A 34 -4.97 66.30 2.82
CA PHE A 34 -4.54 67.38 3.70
C PHE A 34 -3.52 68.30 2.98
N GLY A 35 -2.50 67.73 2.33
CA GLY A 35 -1.52 68.50 1.57
C GLY A 35 -2.16 69.33 0.45
N TYR A 36 -3.14 68.77 -0.25
CA TYR A 36 -3.90 69.48 -1.29
C TYR A 36 -4.71 70.65 -0.72
N GLN A 37 -5.38 70.48 0.42
CA GLN A 37 -6.10 71.58 1.06
C GLN A 37 -5.19 72.71 1.52
N VAL A 38 -4.00 72.39 2.04
CA VAL A 38 -2.99 73.40 2.40
C VAL A 38 -2.52 74.18 1.16
N LEU A 39 -2.37 73.50 0.03
CA LEU A 39 -2.01 74.14 -1.25
C LEU A 39 -3.12 75.04 -1.77
N LEU A 40 -4.37 74.58 -1.79
CA LEU A 40 -5.53 75.37 -2.23
C LEU A 40 -5.72 76.64 -1.39
N TYR A 41 -5.57 76.51 -0.07
CA TYR A 41 -5.62 77.63 0.87
C TYR A 41 -4.51 78.64 0.57
N ARG A 42 -3.28 78.17 0.38
CA ARG A 42 -2.15 79.02 0.01
C ARG A 42 -2.35 79.75 -1.31
N SER A 43 -2.94 79.09 -2.32
CA SER A 43 -3.21 79.69 -3.63
C SER A 43 -4.44 80.61 -3.66
N ARG A 44 -5.14 80.79 -2.53
CA ARG A 44 -6.41 81.54 -2.42
C ARG A 44 -7.52 81.02 -3.33
N ILE A 45 -7.47 79.73 -3.66
CA ILE A 45 -8.52 79.06 -4.43
C ILE A 45 -9.64 78.60 -3.48
N ASP A 46 -9.27 78.19 -2.27
CA ASP A 46 -10.19 77.81 -1.20
C ASP A 46 -9.67 78.35 0.15
N GLU A 47 -10.22 79.46 0.62
CA GLU A 47 -9.76 80.15 1.84
C GLU A 47 -10.37 79.57 3.14
N ASP A 48 -10.95 78.36 3.10
CA ASP A 48 -11.47 77.69 4.28
C ASP A 48 -10.35 77.10 5.16
N ALA A 49 -9.80 77.93 6.04
CA ALA A 49 -8.86 77.50 7.08
C ALA A 49 -9.46 76.43 8.03
N GLY A 50 -10.79 76.41 8.17
CA GLY A 50 -11.51 75.39 8.95
C GLY A 50 -11.41 74.01 8.32
N ALA A 51 -11.53 73.91 6.99
CA ALA A 51 -11.35 72.68 6.23
C ALA A 51 -9.93 72.12 6.39
N VAL A 52 -8.90 72.97 6.30
CA VAL A 52 -7.49 72.60 6.51
C VAL A 52 -7.27 72.05 7.93
N ARG A 53 -7.82 72.70 8.96
CA ARG A 53 -7.71 72.20 10.35
C ARG A 53 -8.50 70.90 10.56
N ALA A 54 -9.63 70.73 9.89
CA ALA A 54 -10.45 69.52 9.99
C ALA A 54 -9.75 68.31 9.39
N SER A 55 -9.16 68.43 8.20
CA SER A 55 -8.40 67.35 7.57
C SER A 55 -7.14 66.99 8.35
N TYR A 56 -6.43 67.97 8.93
CA TYR A 56 -5.30 67.71 9.82
C TYR A 56 -5.71 66.88 11.06
N ARG A 57 -6.84 67.23 11.71
CA ARG A 57 -7.37 66.46 12.85
C ARG A 57 -7.72 65.03 12.45
N LEU A 58 -8.37 64.85 11.30
CA LEU A 58 -8.74 63.52 10.79
C LEU A 58 -7.50 62.67 10.49
N LEU A 59 -6.49 63.27 9.87
CA LEU A 59 -5.22 62.61 9.55
C LEU A 59 -4.51 62.13 10.82
N ARG A 60 -4.43 62.98 11.86
CA ARG A 60 -3.80 62.64 13.14
C ARG A 60 -4.57 61.55 13.89
N ALA A 61 -5.89 61.61 13.91
CA ALA A 61 -6.73 60.58 14.53
C ALA A 61 -6.52 59.20 13.89
N ARG A 62 -6.44 59.16 12.55
CA ARG A 62 -6.18 57.92 11.80
C ARG A 62 -4.78 57.35 12.10
N LEU A 63 -3.77 58.21 12.26
CA LEU A 63 -2.42 57.78 12.64
C LEU A 63 -2.39 57.15 14.04
N MET A 64 -3.09 57.75 15.00
CA MET A 64 -3.19 57.22 16.37
C MET A 64 -3.85 55.84 16.40
N GLN A 65 -4.96 55.68 15.68
CA GLN A 65 -5.64 54.39 15.56
C GLN A 65 -4.71 53.29 14.99
N MET A 66 -3.91 53.63 13.97
CA MET A 66 -2.94 52.69 13.39
C MET A 66 -1.81 52.30 14.35
N SER A 67 -1.44 53.19 15.28
CA SER A 67 -0.41 52.93 16.28
C SER A 67 -0.89 52.07 17.45
N GLU A 68 -2.19 52.06 17.74
CA GLU A 68 -2.80 51.29 18.85
C GLU A 68 -3.26 49.89 18.43
N THR A 69 -3.36 49.60 17.14
CA THR A 69 -3.86 48.32 16.63
C THR A 69 -2.84 47.19 16.86
N PRO A 70 -3.16 46.13 17.63
CA PRO A 70 -2.24 45.03 17.89
C PRO A 70 -1.89 44.26 16.62
N GLN A 71 -0.61 44.22 16.27
CA GLN A 71 -0.12 43.48 15.10
C GLN A 71 0.35 42.09 15.53
N LEU A 72 -0.53 41.09 15.36
CA LEU A 72 -0.23 39.69 15.58
C LEU A 72 0.31 39.07 14.28
N VAL A 73 1.63 38.98 14.14
CA VAL A 73 2.28 38.22 13.05
C VAL A 73 3.53 37.54 13.59
N ASP A 74 3.48 36.23 13.78
CA ASP A 74 4.66 35.42 14.09
C ASP A 74 5.63 35.41 12.89
N GLY A 75 6.92 35.53 13.15
CA GLY A 75 8.00 35.35 12.16
C GLY A 75 8.46 36.58 11.36
N HIS A 76 7.90 37.78 11.59
CA HIS A 76 8.25 39.00 10.82
C HIS A 76 8.60 40.22 11.69
N GLU A 77 9.36 40.00 12.76
CA GLU A 77 9.74 41.03 13.73
C GLU A 77 10.43 42.26 13.09
N ALA A 78 11.30 42.05 12.09
CA ALA A 78 12.02 43.13 11.42
C ALA A 78 11.08 44.11 10.70
N LEU A 79 10.02 43.60 10.06
CA LEU A 79 9.04 44.45 9.39
C LEU A 79 8.16 45.19 10.39
N LEU A 80 7.71 44.51 11.45
CA LEU A 80 6.93 45.14 12.53
C LEU A 80 7.73 46.26 13.20
N ASN A 81 9.03 46.06 13.39
CA ASN A 81 9.94 47.09 13.89
C ASN A 81 10.03 48.27 12.92
N ARG A 82 10.17 48.03 11.61
CA ARG A 82 10.21 49.09 10.59
C ARG A 82 8.90 49.89 10.53
N GLN A 83 7.76 49.22 10.61
CA GLN A 83 6.46 49.87 10.58
C GLN A 83 6.24 50.74 11.82
N ARG A 84 6.60 50.25 13.01
CA ARG A 84 6.57 51.06 14.25
C ARG A 84 7.44 52.31 14.14
N GLU A 85 8.62 52.19 13.56
CA GLU A 85 9.50 53.33 13.35
C GLU A 85 8.91 54.37 12.39
N ILE A 86 8.28 53.90 11.30
CA ILE A 86 7.56 54.77 10.35
C ILE A 86 6.41 55.51 11.04
N LEU A 87 5.58 54.82 11.83
CA LEU A 87 4.46 55.44 12.54
C LEU A 87 4.95 56.50 13.54
N ARG A 88 6.02 56.19 14.29
CA ARG A 88 6.67 57.13 15.23
C ARG A 88 7.24 58.36 14.52
N GLN A 89 7.88 58.18 13.36
CA GLN A 89 8.39 59.27 12.55
C GLN A 89 7.26 60.18 12.06
N LEU A 90 6.18 59.60 11.53
CA LEU A 90 5.02 60.36 11.04
C LEU A 90 4.32 61.11 12.17
N GLN A 91 4.22 60.51 13.36
CA GLN A 91 3.63 61.17 14.53
C GLN A 91 4.45 62.40 14.92
N THR A 92 5.78 62.24 14.99
CA THR A 92 6.70 63.34 15.26
C THR A 92 6.58 64.46 14.21
N ALA A 93 6.49 64.09 12.93
CA ALA A 93 6.35 65.04 11.83
C ALA A 93 5.03 65.83 11.90
N LEU A 94 3.90 65.15 12.14
CA LEU A 94 2.60 65.82 12.27
C LEU A 94 2.55 66.72 13.51
N ASP A 95 3.02 66.24 14.67
CA ASP A 95 3.05 67.05 15.90
C ASP A 95 3.92 68.33 15.72
N SER A 96 5.00 68.27 14.93
CA SER A 96 5.86 69.43 14.66
C SER A 96 5.16 70.58 13.90
N ILE A 97 4.12 70.27 13.11
CA ILE A 97 3.35 71.26 12.34
C ILE A 97 2.02 71.62 12.99
N GLN A 98 1.68 71.03 14.14
CA GLN A 98 0.40 71.27 14.82
C GLN A 98 0.17 72.75 15.11
N SER A 99 1.20 73.46 15.60
CA SER A 99 1.11 74.89 15.91
C SER A 99 0.98 75.73 14.65
N ASP A 100 1.69 75.37 13.57
CA ASP A 100 1.61 76.05 12.28
C ASP A 100 0.20 75.90 11.68
N VAL A 101 -0.39 74.71 11.73
CA VAL A 101 -1.77 74.45 11.25
C VAL A 101 -2.82 75.21 12.07
N ALA A 102 -2.63 75.34 13.38
CA ALA A 102 -3.54 76.11 14.23
C ALA A 102 -3.57 77.60 13.87
N ARG A 103 -2.45 78.16 13.40
CA ARG A 103 -2.27 79.58 13.05
C ARG A 103 -2.62 79.95 11.59
N ILE A 104 -3.19 79.03 10.81
CA ILE A 104 -3.59 79.21 9.39
C ILE A 104 -4.75 80.22 9.19
N GLN A 105 -4.92 81.22 10.04
CA GLN A 105 -5.85 82.34 9.83
C GLN A 105 -5.14 83.70 9.80
N ASP A 106 -3.99 83.81 10.45
CA ASP A 106 -3.39 85.11 10.76
C ASP A 106 -2.23 85.46 9.81
N GLU A 107 -1.43 84.45 9.40
CA GLU A 107 -0.24 84.69 8.58
C GLU A 107 0.01 83.55 7.56
N HIS A 108 0.23 83.91 6.29
CA HIS A 108 0.55 82.99 5.19
C HIS A 108 1.92 82.23 5.28
N PRO A 109 2.95 82.62 6.07
CA PRO A 109 4.23 81.91 6.16
C PRO A 109 4.13 80.47 6.68
N HIS A 110 3.13 80.18 7.53
CA HIS A 110 2.97 78.87 8.16
C HIS A 110 2.65 77.74 7.15
N THR A 111 2.00 78.07 6.04
CA THR A 111 1.68 77.09 4.98
C THR A 111 2.93 76.50 4.32
N MET A 112 4.02 77.28 4.18
CA MET A 112 5.28 76.77 3.60
C MET A 112 5.92 75.71 4.47
N ARG A 113 5.90 75.91 5.79
CA ARG A 113 6.47 74.95 6.73
C ARG A 113 5.68 73.65 6.75
N VAL A 114 4.34 73.74 6.73
CA VAL A 114 3.45 72.59 6.62
C VAL A 114 3.74 71.80 5.34
N ILE A 115 3.78 72.47 4.18
CA ILE A 115 4.08 71.81 2.90
C ILE A 115 5.49 71.19 2.91
N GLY A 116 6.47 71.87 3.50
CA GLY A 116 7.84 71.36 3.61
C GLY A 116 7.92 70.06 4.40
N VAL A 117 7.28 69.99 5.57
CA VAL A 117 7.24 68.78 6.40
C VAL A 117 6.46 67.65 5.73
N LEU A 118 5.36 67.97 5.03
CA LEU A 118 4.61 66.97 4.28
C LEU A 118 5.43 66.40 3.12
N ARG A 119 6.12 67.26 2.36
CA ARG A 119 6.96 66.82 1.24
C ARG A 119 8.15 65.98 1.72
N GLN A 120 8.75 66.33 2.86
CA GLN A 120 9.87 65.58 3.44
C GLN A 120 9.46 64.16 3.87
N ASN A 121 8.22 63.98 4.35
CA ASN A 121 7.75 62.70 4.87
C ASN A 121 6.90 61.90 3.86
N ALA A 122 6.62 62.44 2.68
CA ALA A 122 5.89 61.74 1.61
C ALA A 122 6.49 60.36 1.22
N PRO A 123 7.83 60.18 1.13
CA PRO A 123 8.41 58.86 0.83
C PRO A 123 8.10 57.82 1.91
N VAL A 124 8.04 58.24 3.17
CA VAL A 124 7.76 57.37 4.33
C VAL A 124 6.29 56.97 4.38
N VAL A 125 5.38 57.87 3.99
CA VAL A 125 3.95 57.54 3.81
C VAL A 125 3.77 56.55 2.65
N ALA A 126 4.49 56.72 1.54
CA ALA A 126 4.49 55.77 0.44
C ALA A 126 5.09 54.41 0.85
N GLU A 127 6.14 54.41 1.67
CA GLU A 127 6.72 53.19 2.24
C GLU A 127 5.69 52.44 3.10
N LEU A 128 4.96 53.15 3.97
CA LEU A 128 3.89 52.60 4.82
C LEU A 128 2.79 51.91 4.00
N ALA A 129 2.37 52.54 2.89
CA ALA A 129 1.37 51.98 1.99
C ALA A 129 1.94 50.84 1.11
N SER A 130 3.23 50.89 0.79
CA SER A 130 3.90 49.88 -0.04
C SER A 130 4.39 48.64 0.72
N GLY A 131 4.51 48.72 2.05
CA GLY A 131 5.12 47.70 2.92
C GLY A 131 4.48 46.31 2.86
N ARG A 132 3.25 46.16 2.31
CA ARG A 132 2.61 44.86 2.09
C ARG A 132 2.82 44.22 0.71
N ARG A 133 3.30 44.95 -0.33
CA ARG A 133 3.57 44.30 -1.65
C ARG A 133 4.66 43.23 -1.58
N LEU A 134 5.61 43.38 -0.66
CA LEU A 134 6.67 42.38 -0.40
C LEU A 134 6.20 41.25 0.54
N MET A 135 5.26 41.53 1.44
CA MET A 135 4.74 40.55 2.40
C MET A 135 3.69 39.62 1.81
N ASP A 136 2.78 40.13 0.98
CA ASP A 136 1.74 39.31 0.34
C ASP A 136 2.36 38.30 -0.63
N VAL A 137 3.49 38.65 -1.25
CA VAL A 137 4.27 37.71 -2.09
C VAL A 137 4.98 36.67 -1.23
N ALA A 138 5.67 37.08 -0.16
CA ALA A 138 6.39 36.14 0.71
C ALA A 138 5.47 35.19 1.49
N GLU A 139 4.31 35.68 1.94
CA GLU A 139 3.30 34.92 2.68
C GLU A 139 2.56 33.94 1.76
N ARG A 140 2.15 34.38 0.56
CA ARG A 140 1.59 33.48 -0.46
C ARG A 140 2.61 32.43 -0.87
N GLU A 141 3.87 32.79 -1.06
CA GLU A 141 4.93 31.84 -1.37
C GLU A 141 5.16 30.82 -0.24
N ALA A 142 5.11 31.23 1.02
CA ALA A 142 5.25 30.32 2.15
C ALA A 142 4.09 29.31 2.24
N ILE A 143 2.85 29.79 2.08
CA ILE A 143 1.65 28.95 2.05
C ILE A 143 1.69 27.98 0.87
N VAL A 144 2.06 28.46 -0.33
CA VAL A 144 2.19 27.62 -1.52
C VAL A 144 3.28 26.56 -1.33
N ARG A 145 4.46 26.92 -0.80
CA ARG A 145 5.54 25.97 -0.54
C ARG A 145 5.17 24.92 0.49
N ASP A 146 4.48 25.29 1.57
CA ASP A 146 3.99 24.34 2.58
C ASP A 146 2.95 23.39 1.98
N PHE A 147 2.00 23.94 1.20
CA PHE A 147 0.99 23.16 0.50
C PHE A 147 1.62 22.17 -0.49
N GLU A 148 2.59 22.60 -1.30
CA GLU A 148 3.33 21.76 -2.23
C GLU A 148 4.15 20.67 -1.52
N ALA A 149 4.78 20.99 -0.39
CA ALA A 149 5.51 20.00 0.41
C ALA A 149 4.56 18.92 0.95
N LYS A 150 3.45 19.32 1.59
CA LYS A 150 2.44 18.40 2.11
C LYS A 150 1.82 17.55 0.99
N HIS A 151 1.51 18.17 -0.15
CA HIS A 151 0.95 17.46 -1.30
C HIS A 151 1.92 16.41 -1.86
N ARG A 152 3.22 16.73 -1.96
CA ARG A 152 4.25 15.76 -2.38
C ARG A 152 4.34 14.55 -1.44
N TYR A 153 4.34 14.78 -0.13
CA TYR A 153 4.35 13.67 0.84
C TYR A 153 3.10 12.80 0.74
N LEU A 154 1.92 13.39 0.54
CA LEU A 154 0.67 12.64 0.35
C LEU A 154 0.71 11.79 -0.93
N ILE A 155 1.18 12.32 -2.06
CA ILE A 155 1.33 11.57 -3.31
C ILE A 155 2.31 10.41 -3.13
N LEU A 156 3.50 10.67 -2.57
CA LEU A 156 4.52 9.64 -2.35
C LEU A 156 4.02 8.54 -1.41
N GLY A 157 3.34 8.91 -0.32
CA GLY A 157 2.71 7.96 0.58
C GLY A 157 1.63 7.11 -0.11
N GLY A 158 0.78 7.72 -0.94
CA GLY A 158 -0.23 7.01 -1.72
C GLY A 158 0.36 6.02 -2.72
N VAL A 159 1.40 6.42 -3.46
CA VAL A 159 2.11 5.54 -4.41
C VAL A 159 2.76 4.37 -3.66
N LEU A 160 3.44 4.62 -2.54
CA LEU A 160 4.05 3.57 -1.73
C LEU A 160 3.01 2.56 -1.22
N LEU A 161 1.87 3.06 -0.70
CA LEU A 161 0.78 2.20 -0.23
C LEU A 161 0.19 1.36 -1.37
N GLY A 162 0.01 1.94 -2.55
CA GLY A 162 -0.44 1.24 -3.75
C GLY A 162 0.51 0.13 -4.18
N LEU A 163 1.83 0.39 -4.17
CA LEU A 163 2.86 -0.61 -4.49
C LEU A 163 2.88 -1.76 -3.48
N LEU A 164 2.77 -1.46 -2.18
CA LEU A 164 2.70 -2.49 -1.14
C LEU A 164 1.44 -3.35 -1.29
N PHE A 165 0.30 -2.75 -1.60
CA PHE A 165 -0.94 -3.48 -1.86
C PHE A 165 -0.81 -4.40 -3.07
N ALA A 166 -0.29 -3.90 -4.20
CA ALA A 166 -0.06 -4.70 -5.40
C ALA A 166 0.90 -5.87 -5.15
N ALA A 167 2.01 -5.63 -4.43
CA ALA A 167 2.96 -6.67 -4.06
C ALA A 167 2.32 -7.76 -3.19
N ALA A 168 1.50 -7.37 -2.20
CA ALA A 168 0.77 -8.31 -1.36
C ALA A 168 -0.23 -9.15 -2.17
N THR A 169 -0.98 -8.54 -3.08
CA THR A 169 -1.90 -9.25 -3.99
C THR A 169 -1.15 -10.27 -4.87
N ILE A 170 -0.03 -9.87 -5.47
CA ILE A 170 0.80 -10.75 -6.31
C ILE A 170 1.31 -11.94 -5.48
N LEU A 171 1.79 -11.70 -4.26
CA LEU A 171 2.30 -12.73 -3.37
C LEU A 171 1.19 -13.74 -2.99
N LEU A 172 -0.02 -13.26 -2.68
CA LEU A 172 -1.17 -14.11 -2.39
C LEU A 172 -1.55 -14.99 -3.59
N LEU A 173 -1.59 -14.42 -4.80
CA LEU A 173 -1.89 -15.18 -6.02
C LEU A 173 -0.83 -16.24 -6.31
N LEU A 174 0.46 -15.90 -6.20
CA LEU A 174 1.56 -16.84 -6.39
C LEU A 174 1.54 -17.96 -5.36
N ASN A 175 1.25 -17.65 -4.09
CA ASN A 175 1.13 -18.65 -3.02
C ASN A 175 -0.06 -19.58 -3.27
N GLY A 176 -1.21 -19.02 -3.66
CA GLY A 176 -2.39 -19.79 -4.07
C GLY A 176 -2.08 -20.77 -5.21
N TYR A 177 -1.43 -20.29 -6.27
CA TYR A 177 -1.05 -21.12 -7.42
C TYR A 177 -0.04 -22.21 -7.05
N ARG A 178 0.97 -21.91 -6.22
CA ARG A 178 1.93 -22.90 -5.75
C ARG A 178 1.26 -24.01 -4.92
N ARG A 179 0.31 -23.64 -4.06
CA ARG A 179 -0.43 -24.60 -3.23
C ARG A 179 -1.30 -25.53 -4.06
N THR A 180 -2.05 -25.02 -5.02
CA THR A 180 -2.91 -25.87 -5.87
C THR A 180 -2.08 -26.88 -6.65
N LYS A 181 -0.96 -26.45 -7.23
CA LYS A 181 -0.04 -27.33 -7.96
C LYS A 181 0.57 -28.42 -7.07
N LEU A 182 0.94 -28.09 -5.82
CA LEU A 182 1.47 -29.05 -4.88
C LEU A 182 0.42 -30.12 -4.49
N ILE A 183 -0.82 -29.69 -4.24
CA ILE A 183 -1.92 -30.60 -3.91
C ILE A 183 -2.20 -31.56 -5.06
N GLU A 184 -2.17 -31.08 -6.30
CA GLU A 184 -2.38 -31.92 -7.49
C GLU A 184 -1.27 -32.98 -7.63
N GLN A 185 -0.01 -32.58 -7.43
CA GLN A 185 1.13 -33.51 -7.44
C GLN A 185 1.00 -34.57 -6.34
N GLN A 186 0.65 -34.16 -5.12
CA GLN A 186 0.44 -35.09 -4.00
C GLN A 186 -0.69 -36.08 -4.29
N ARG A 187 -1.80 -35.62 -4.88
CA ARG A 187 -2.91 -36.49 -5.29
C ARG A 187 -2.50 -37.50 -6.36
N ALA A 188 -1.72 -37.08 -7.35
CA ALA A 188 -1.21 -37.98 -8.39
C ALA A 188 -0.30 -39.07 -7.81
N VAL A 189 0.60 -38.70 -6.89
CA VAL A 189 1.48 -39.66 -6.19
C VAL A 189 0.67 -40.65 -5.36
N LEU A 190 -0.27 -40.17 -4.54
CA LEU A 190 -1.13 -41.04 -3.72
C LEU A 190 -1.99 -41.97 -4.57
N ALA A 191 -2.51 -41.49 -5.70
CA ALA A 191 -3.28 -42.32 -6.63
C ALA A 191 -2.41 -43.43 -7.23
N ALA A 192 -1.18 -43.11 -7.65
CA ALA A 192 -0.22 -44.09 -8.17
C ALA A 192 0.18 -45.12 -7.10
N GLU A 193 0.45 -44.68 -5.88
CA GLU A 193 0.75 -45.55 -4.74
C GLU A 193 -0.41 -46.49 -4.41
N TYR A 194 -1.65 -45.97 -4.40
CA TYR A 194 -2.84 -46.77 -4.19
C TYR A 194 -3.02 -47.84 -5.27
N GLN A 195 -2.82 -47.48 -6.54
CA GLN A 195 -2.90 -48.44 -7.64
C GLN A 195 -1.83 -49.52 -7.55
N ALA A 196 -0.58 -49.15 -7.27
CA ALA A 196 0.52 -50.10 -7.10
C ALA A 196 0.26 -51.07 -5.94
N THR A 197 -0.22 -50.54 -4.80
CA THR A 197 -0.58 -51.34 -3.63
C THR A 197 -1.73 -52.30 -3.93
N ARG A 198 -2.76 -51.85 -4.66
CA ARG A 198 -3.85 -52.73 -5.09
C ARG A 198 -3.35 -53.85 -6.01
N ALA A 199 -2.57 -53.52 -7.03
CA ALA A 199 -2.03 -54.52 -7.95
C ALA A 199 -1.16 -55.55 -7.22
N ALA A 200 -0.30 -55.10 -6.28
CA ALA A 200 0.50 -56.00 -5.46
C ALA A 200 -0.36 -56.92 -4.57
N ARG A 201 -1.43 -56.38 -3.98
CA ARG A 201 -2.37 -57.16 -3.16
C ARG A 201 -3.13 -58.18 -4.00
N GLU A 202 -3.61 -57.80 -5.17
CA GLU A 202 -4.30 -58.70 -6.11
C GLU A 202 -3.36 -59.83 -6.57
N ALA A 203 -2.10 -59.52 -6.89
CA ALA A 203 -1.09 -60.52 -7.21
C ALA A 203 -0.81 -61.46 -6.02
N GLY A 204 -0.77 -60.92 -4.79
CA GLY A 204 -0.63 -61.71 -3.57
C GLY A 204 -1.78 -62.69 -3.37
N VAL A 205 -3.03 -62.21 -3.50
CA VAL A 205 -4.22 -63.06 -3.40
C VAL A 205 -4.23 -64.14 -4.49
N ALA A 206 -3.89 -63.79 -5.74
CA ALA A 206 -3.81 -64.76 -6.83
C ALA A 206 -2.75 -65.85 -6.55
N LYS A 207 -1.60 -65.47 -5.99
CA LYS A 207 -0.55 -66.41 -5.56
C LYS A 207 -1.05 -67.35 -4.47
N ASP A 208 -1.75 -66.83 -3.46
CA ASP A 208 -2.28 -67.63 -2.35
C ASP A 208 -3.33 -68.64 -2.85
N ILE A 209 -4.24 -68.21 -3.74
CA ILE A 209 -5.23 -69.09 -4.38
C ILE A 209 -4.52 -70.19 -5.18
N PHE A 210 -3.52 -69.83 -5.99
CA PHE A 210 -2.74 -70.79 -6.76
C PHE A 210 -2.06 -71.84 -5.88
N LEU A 211 -1.37 -71.42 -4.81
CA LEU A 211 -0.70 -72.33 -3.88
C LEU A 211 -1.71 -73.25 -3.15
N GLY A 212 -2.88 -72.73 -2.78
CA GLY A 212 -3.95 -73.52 -2.19
C GLY A 212 -4.46 -74.60 -3.14
N MET A 213 -4.70 -74.25 -4.40
CA MET A 213 -5.13 -75.18 -5.45
C MET A 213 -4.09 -76.28 -5.67
N ILE A 214 -2.82 -75.92 -5.88
CA ILE A 214 -1.73 -76.89 -6.07
C ILE A 214 -1.60 -77.83 -4.86
N SER A 215 -1.71 -77.32 -3.64
CA SER A 215 -1.64 -78.14 -2.43
C SER A 215 -2.76 -79.19 -2.37
N HIS A 216 -3.97 -78.84 -2.81
CA HIS A 216 -5.09 -79.77 -2.87
C HIS A 216 -4.91 -80.83 -3.97
N GLU A 217 -4.48 -80.39 -5.16
CA GLU A 217 -4.26 -81.26 -6.31
C GLU A 217 -3.15 -82.30 -6.05
N LEU A 218 -2.06 -81.91 -5.38
CA LEU A 218 -0.96 -82.83 -5.01
C LEU A 218 -1.36 -83.82 -3.90
N ARG A 219 -2.28 -83.45 -3.01
CA ARG A 219 -2.69 -84.31 -1.87
C ARG A 219 -3.40 -85.58 -2.35
N THR A 220 -4.22 -85.49 -3.39
CA THR A 220 -5.00 -86.61 -3.94
C THR A 220 -4.11 -87.77 -4.43
N PRO A 221 -3.16 -87.57 -5.37
CA PRO A 221 -2.25 -88.64 -5.78
C PRO A 221 -1.34 -89.10 -4.65
N LEU A 222 -0.88 -88.19 -3.78
CA LEU A 222 -0.09 -88.56 -2.61
C LEU A 222 -0.87 -89.52 -1.69
N HIS A 223 -2.14 -89.25 -1.41
CA HIS A 223 -2.99 -90.16 -0.64
C HIS A 223 -3.19 -91.50 -1.35
N ALA A 224 -3.35 -91.51 -2.68
CA ALA A 224 -3.44 -92.74 -3.45
C ALA A 224 -2.16 -93.59 -3.34
N ILE A 225 -0.99 -92.96 -3.36
CA ILE A 225 0.31 -93.61 -3.14
C ILE A 225 0.40 -94.19 -1.74
N VAL A 226 0.17 -93.36 -0.71
CA VAL A 226 0.28 -93.77 0.71
C VAL A 226 -0.67 -94.91 1.03
N SER A 227 -1.95 -94.79 0.65
CA SER A 227 -2.95 -95.84 0.88
C SER A 227 -2.59 -97.15 0.15
N SER A 228 -2.04 -97.06 -1.06
CA SER A 228 -1.60 -98.26 -1.80
C SER A 228 -0.40 -98.94 -1.13
N VAL A 229 0.54 -98.17 -0.58
CA VAL A 229 1.66 -98.72 0.21
C VAL A 229 1.16 -99.38 1.49
N GLU A 230 0.24 -98.75 2.22
CA GLU A 230 -0.38 -99.31 3.42
C GLU A 230 -1.08 -100.64 3.12
N LEU A 231 -1.88 -100.71 2.04
CA LEU A 231 -2.55 -101.95 1.65
C LEU A 231 -1.57 -103.05 1.21
N LEU A 232 -0.45 -102.72 0.55
CA LEU A 232 0.57 -103.70 0.20
C LEU A 232 1.30 -104.26 1.44
N SER A 233 1.41 -103.46 2.50
CA SER A 233 2.01 -103.92 3.77
C SER A 233 1.18 -105.00 4.50
N LEU A 234 -0.09 -105.16 4.14
CA LEU A 234 -0.99 -106.20 4.67
C LEU A 234 -0.80 -107.60 4.04
N ASN A 235 0.28 -107.83 3.28
CA ASN A 235 0.62 -109.12 2.63
C ASN A 235 -0.48 -109.70 1.72
N LEU A 236 -1.13 -108.85 0.92
CA LEU A 236 -2.11 -109.27 -0.08
C LEU A 236 -1.44 -110.10 -1.21
N HIS A 237 -2.16 -111.07 -1.78
CA HIS A 237 -1.63 -111.98 -2.81
C HIS A 237 -2.49 -111.99 -4.08
N GLY A 238 -1.89 -112.44 -5.20
CA GLY A 238 -2.58 -112.60 -6.48
C GLY A 238 -3.07 -111.28 -7.10
N ASP A 239 -4.24 -111.31 -7.73
CA ASP A 239 -4.79 -110.18 -8.48
C ASP A 239 -5.06 -108.92 -7.64
N ALA A 240 -5.30 -109.08 -6.34
CA ALA A 240 -5.51 -107.95 -5.42
C ALA A 240 -4.25 -107.10 -5.26
N ALA A 241 -3.09 -107.73 -5.06
CA ALA A 241 -1.80 -107.04 -4.97
C ALA A 241 -1.44 -106.34 -6.30
N ARG A 242 -1.70 -107.01 -7.43
CA ARG A 242 -1.44 -106.42 -8.76
C ARG A 242 -2.28 -105.17 -9.02
N LYS A 243 -3.57 -105.16 -8.63
CA LYS A 243 -4.44 -103.97 -8.73
C LYS A 243 -3.97 -102.82 -7.84
N ILE A 244 -3.44 -103.10 -6.65
CA ILE A 244 -2.91 -102.07 -5.75
C ILE A 244 -1.61 -101.48 -6.29
N ILE A 245 -0.72 -102.31 -6.84
CA ILE A 245 0.51 -101.83 -7.52
C ILE A 245 0.16 -100.93 -8.71
N GLN A 246 -0.85 -101.29 -9.52
CA GLN A 246 -1.32 -100.44 -10.62
C GLN A 246 -1.86 -99.09 -10.12
N ARG A 247 -2.57 -99.07 -8.99
CA ARG A 247 -3.05 -97.82 -8.35
C ARG A 247 -1.89 -96.96 -7.83
N LEU A 248 -0.89 -97.58 -7.20
CA LEU A 248 0.34 -96.92 -6.76
C LEU A 248 1.07 -96.26 -7.95
N GLU A 249 1.26 -97.00 -9.04
CA GLU A 249 1.92 -96.52 -10.24
C GLU A 249 1.15 -95.37 -10.90
N ALA A 250 -0.18 -95.49 -11.00
CA ALA A 250 -1.03 -94.42 -11.51
C ALA A 250 -0.95 -93.16 -10.65
N GLY A 251 -0.95 -93.29 -9.32
CA GLY A 251 -0.77 -92.17 -8.39
C GLY A 251 0.60 -91.49 -8.52
N ALA A 252 1.67 -92.28 -8.63
CA ALA A 252 3.03 -91.78 -8.83
C ALA A 252 3.20 -91.03 -10.16
N ARG A 253 2.70 -91.60 -11.27
CA ARG A 253 2.72 -90.95 -12.58
C ARG A 253 1.89 -89.66 -12.59
N HIS A 254 0.75 -89.64 -11.90
CA HIS A 254 -0.08 -88.45 -11.79
C HIS A 254 0.63 -87.32 -11.02
N LEU A 255 1.28 -87.64 -9.90
CA LEU A 255 2.07 -86.69 -9.12
C LEU A 255 3.26 -86.14 -9.92
N GLU A 256 3.95 -87.01 -10.67
CA GLU A 256 5.06 -86.61 -11.54
C GLU A 256 4.62 -85.61 -12.62
N ALA A 257 3.47 -85.87 -13.26
CA ALA A 257 2.89 -84.94 -14.24
C ALA A 257 2.57 -83.58 -13.60
N GLN A 258 1.93 -83.55 -12.43
CA GLN A 258 1.62 -82.30 -11.72
C GLN A 258 2.88 -81.51 -11.33
N MET A 259 3.95 -82.18 -10.89
CA MET A 259 5.22 -81.54 -10.56
C MET A 259 5.91 -80.94 -11.80
N ARG A 260 5.82 -81.62 -12.94
CA ARG A 260 6.35 -81.11 -14.22
C ARG A 260 5.58 -79.87 -14.66
N ASP A 261 4.25 -79.92 -14.63
CA ASP A 261 3.40 -78.79 -15.00
C ASP A 261 3.65 -77.56 -14.11
N LEU A 262 3.87 -77.77 -12.79
CA LEU A 262 4.25 -76.71 -11.86
C LEU A 262 5.61 -76.08 -12.21
N THR A 263 6.58 -76.90 -12.59
CA THR A 263 7.93 -76.43 -12.98
C THR A 263 7.87 -75.62 -14.27
N ASP A 264 7.06 -76.06 -15.24
CA ASP A 264 6.86 -75.34 -16.51
C ASP A 264 6.13 -74.02 -16.29
N TYR A 265 5.14 -73.98 -15.39
CA TYR A 265 4.47 -72.75 -14.99
C TYR A 265 5.42 -71.74 -14.30
N ALA A 266 6.29 -72.22 -13.40
CA ALA A 266 7.30 -71.38 -12.75
C ALA A 266 8.32 -70.81 -13.75
N ARG A 267 8.69 -71.57 -14.79
CA ARG A 267 9.54 -71.09 -15.89
C ARG A 267 8.84 -70.06 -16.76
N LEU A 268 7.55 -70.25 -17.05
CA LEU A 268 6.72 -69.29 -17.78
C LEU A 268 6.62 -67.96 -17.04
N GLY A 269 6.35 -67.97 -15.73
CA GLY A 269 6.27 -66.76 -14.91
C GLY A 269 7.59 -65.98 -14.79
N ALA A 270 8.73 -66.67 -14.92
CA ALA A 270 10.06 -66.04 -14.95
C ALA A 270 10.50 -65.58 -16.36
N GLY A 271 9.66 -65.75 -17.39
CA GLY A 271 9.99 -65.45 -18.79
C GLY A 271 11.05 -66.38 -19.41
N LYS A 272 11.26 -67.58 -18.84
CA LYS A 272 12.32 -68.53 -19.23
C LYS A 272 11.81 -69.72 -20.03
N LEU A 273 10.60 -69.66 -20.58
CA LEU A 273 10.07 -70.74 -21.42
C LEU A 273 10.61 -70.60 -22.85
N GLU A 274 11.52 -71.49 -23.25
CA GLU A 274 12.00 -71.55 -24.62
C GLU A 274 11.03 -72.39 -25.47
N LEU A 275 10.37 -71.74 -26.44
CA LEU A 275 9.51 -72.43 -27.39
C LEU A 275 10.36 -73.18 -28.41
N ARG A 276 10.26 -74.51 -28.43
CA ARG A 276 10.83 -75.33 -29.51
C ARG A 276 9.83 -75.44 -30.65
N MET A 277 10.14 -74.77 -31.76
CA MET A 277 9.39 -74.91 -33.00
C MET A 277 9.83 -76.19 -33.71
N ALA A 278 8.90 -77.12 -33.92
CA ALA A 278 9.10 -78.33 -34.71
C ALA A 278 7.90 -78.53 -35.65
N VAL A 279 8.14 -79.16 -36.81
CA VAL A 279 7.08 -79.51 -37.76
C VAL A 279 6.20 -80.58 -37.11
N PHE A 280 4.93 -80.23 -36.89
CA PHE A 280 3.92 -81.15 -36.36
C PHE A 280 3.18 -81.79 -37.53
N ASP A 281 3.33 -83.11 -37.71
CA ASP A 281 2.55 -83.89 -38.66
C ASP A 281 1.35 -84.53 -37.93
N PRO A 282 0.12 -84.06 -38.15
CA PRO A 282 -1.06 -84.56 -37.45
C PRO A 282 -1.52 -85.95 -37.92
N VAL A 283 -0.89 -86.57 -38.92
CA VAL A 283 -1.34 -87.85 -39.49
C VAL A 283 -0.17 -88.80 -39.78
N GLY A 284 -0.02 -89.81 -38.93
CA GLY A 284 0.55 -91.11 -39.30
C GLY A 284 -0.57 -92.12 -39.45
#